data_AF-A0A9E4LSH7-F1
#
_entry.id   AF-A0A9E4LSH7-F1
#
_cell.length_a   1.000
_cell.length_b   1.000
_cell.length_c   1.000
_cell.angle_alpha   90.00
_cell.angle_beta   90.00
_cell.angle_gamma   90.00
#
_symmetry.space_group_name_H-M   'P 1'
#
loop_
_entity.id
_entity.type
_entity.pdbx_description
1 polymer ?
#
loop_
_entity_poly.entity_id
_entity_poly.type
_entity_poly.pdbx_seq_one_letter_code
_entity_poly.pdbx_strand_id
1 'polypeptide(L)'
;AYRIDEFIPGEISTVFERNENYWQPGLPNVDFFEVIAIGEAEARLAAIRQGQVDILSEVPLASVDDLEADPDIEIVSNPIGSSSVAYCQIDVPPFDNNDLRLAIKYA
;
A
#
# COMPACT_ATOMS: atom_id res chain seq x y z
N ALA A 1 -0.60 4.89 -19.36
CA ALA A 1 -1.99 4.71 -19.83
C ALA A 1 -2.93 5.80 -19.29
N TYR A 2 -2.62 6.39 -18.13
CA TYR A 2 -3.36 7.50 -17.54
C TYR A 2 -2.53 8.77 -17.49
N ARG A 3 -3.18 9.92 -17.30
CA ARG A 3 -2.57 11.22 -16.97
C ARG A 3 -3.18 11.75 -15.67
N ILE A 4 -2.42 12.58 -14.95
CA ILE A 4 -2.96 13.28 -13.77
C ILE A 4 -3.98 14.30 -14.28
N ASP A 5 -5.20 14.23 -13.76
CA ASP A 5 -6.25 15.22 -13.98
C ASP A 5 -6.17 16.28 -12.88
N GLU A 6 -6.17 15.85 -11.62
CA GLU A 6 -6.13 16.73 -10.45
C GLU A 6 -5.11 16.26 -9.42
N PHE A 7 -4.32 17.22 -8.94
CA PHE A 7 -3.41 17.05 -7.81
C PHE A 7 -3.40 18.34 -7.00
N ILE A 8 -3.93 18.29 -5.78
CA ILE A 8 -3.93 19.41 -4.86
C ILE A 8 -2.89 19.13 -3.76
N PRO A 9 -1.76 19.87 -3.74
CA PRO A 9 -0.74 19.68 -2.71
C PRO A 9 -1.31 19.87 -1.30
N GLY A 10 -1.17 18.84 -0.46
CA GLY A 10 -1.67 18.85 0.92
C GLY A 10 -3.08 18.27 1.08
N GLU A 11 -3.78 18.01 -0.02
CA GLU A 11 -4.95 17.14 0.01
C GLU A 11 -4.54 15.67 -0.06
N ILE A 12 -5.44 14.82 0.42
CA ILE A 12 -5.22 13.39 0.50
C ILE A 12 -5.57 12.65 -0.79
N SER A 13 -6.07 13.34 -1.82
CA SER A 13 -6.52 12.71 -3.07
C SER A 13 -5.69 13.13 -4.28
N THR A 14 -5.56 12.22 -5.24
CA THR A 14 -5.06 12.49 -6.59
C THR A 14 -5.90 11.74 -7.61
N VAL A 15 -6.38 12.45 -8.62
CA VAL A 15 -7.25 11.91 -9.68
C VAL A 15 -6.45 11.67 -10.95
N PHE A 16 -6.63 10.49 -11.53
CA PHE A 16 -6.02 10.08 -12.78
C PHE A 16 -7.09 9.76 -13.81
N GLU A 17 -6.97 10.32 -15.01
CA GLU A 17 -7.89 10.07 -16.12
C GLU A 17 -7.22 9.35 -17.29
N ARG A 18 -8.03 8.71 -18.12
CA ARG A 18 -7.60 8.00 -19.34
C ARG A 18 -6.78 8.93 -20.24
N ASN A 19 -5.61 8.46 -20.68
CA ASN A 19 -4.86 9.13 -21.73
C ASN A 19 -5.37 8.67 -23.11
N GLU A 20 -6.14 9.52 -23.78
CA GLU A 20 -6.67 9.24 -25.14
C GLU A 20 -5.58 9.00 -26.18
N ASN A 21 -4.37 9.52 -25.95
CA ASN A 21 -3.21 9.35 -26.83
C ASN A 21 -2.33 8.16 -26.43
N TYR A 22 -2.84 7.22 -25.62
CA TYR A 22 -2.07 6.06 -25.21
C TYR A 22 -1.76 5.15 -26.40
N TRP A 23 -0.49 4.78 -26.53
CA TRP A 23 0.03 4.11 -27.73
C TRP A 23 -0.54 2.71 -27.97
N GLN A 24 -1.02 2.03 -26.92
CA GLN A 24 -1.52 0.67 -27.01
C GLN A 24 -3.05 0.68 -27.21
N PRO A 25 -3.56 0.17 -28.35
CA PRO A 25 -5.00 0.07 -28.59
C PRO A 25 -5.70 -0.80 -27.55
N GLY A 26 -6.92 -0.43 -27.18
CA GLY A 26 -7.74 -1.17 -26.21
C GLY A 26 -7.37 -0.94 -24.74
N LEU A 27 -6.38 -0.08 -24.44
CA LEU A 27 -6.03 0.33 -23.08
C LEU A 27 -6.13 1.85 -22.92
N PRO A 28 -6.28 2.36 -21.68
CA PRO A 28 -6.53 1.63 -20.43
C PRO A 28 -7.95 1.02 -20.32
N ASN A 29 -8.28 0.34 -19.22
CA ASN A 29 -9.59 -0.31 -19.06
C ASN A 29 -10.65 0.60 -18.43
N VAL A 30 -10.32 1.31 -17.34
CA VAL A 30 -11.24 2.24 -16.68
C VAL A 30 -11.00 3.68 -17.13
N ASP A 31 -12.03 4.52 -17.04
CA ASP A 31 -12.00 5.91 -17.51
C ASP A 31 -11.21 6.83 -16.57
N PHE A 32 -11.32 6.61 -15.28
CA PHE A 32 -10.53 7.30 -14.27
C PHE A 32 -10.32 6.39 -13.05
N PHE A 33 -9.38 6.76 -12.19
CA PHE A 33 -9.27 6.24 -10.84
C PHE A 33 -8.75 7.34 -9.90
N GLU A 34 -9.10 7.22 -8.63
CA GLU A 34 -8.70 8.15 -7.59
C GLU A 34 -7.84 7.40 -6.56
N VAL A 35 -6.75 8.03 -6.12
CA VAL A 35 -5.91 7.52 -5.05
C VAL A 35 -6.13 8.40 -3.82
N ILE A 36 -6.75 7.84 -2.79
CA ILE A 36 -7.10 8.54 -1.56
C ILE A 36 -6.21 8.05 -0.41
N ALA A 37 -5.52 8.97 0.26
CA ALA A 37 -4.69 8.72 1.41
C ALA A 37 -5.53 8.77 2.70
N ILE A 38 -5.88 7.59 3.21
CA ILE A 38 -6.54 7.44 4.51
C ILE A 38 -5.49 6.98 5.53
N GLY A 39 -5.10 7.88 6.43
CA GLY A 39 -3.99 7.62 7.37
C GLY A 39 -4.26 6.49 8.36
N GLU A 40 -5.46 6.46 8.95
CA GLU A 40 -5.83 5.49 9.98
C GLU A 40 -6.26 4.15 9.39
N ALA A 41 -5.72 3.06 9.93
CA ALA A 41 -6.00 1.70 9.46
C ALA A 41 -7.48 1.32 9.59
N GLU A 42 -8.10 1.63 10.74
CA GLU A 42 -9.51 1.34 10.97
C GLU A 42 -10.43 2.11 10.00
N ALA A 43 -10.04 3.33 9.63
CA ALA A 43 -10.78 4.12 8.65
C ALA A 43 -10.69 3.48 7.25
N ARG A 44 -9.54 2.92 6.86
CA ARG A 44 -9.39 2.15 5.61
C ARG A 44 -10.30 0.91 5.60
N LEU A 45 -10.30 0.16 6.70
CA LEU A 45 -11.14 -1.03 6.86
C LEU A 45 -12.63 -0.71 6.82
N ALA A 46 -13.04 0.42 7.41
CA ALA A 46 -14.42 0.88 7.32
C ALA A 46 -14.79 1.30 5.89
N ALA A 47 -13.87 1.99 5.19
CA ALA A 47 -14.11 2.46 3.83
C ALA A 47 -14.33 1.31 2.84
N ILE A 48 -13.51 0.26 2.88
CA ILE A 48 -13.67 -0.91 1.99
C ILE A 48 -14.97 -1.67 2.30
N ARG A 49 -15.30 -1.88 3.58
CA ARG A 49 -16.55 -2.55 4.01
C ARG A 49 -17.81 -1.77 3.62
N GLN A 50 -17.70 -0.45 3.49
CA GLN A 50 -18.81 0.42 3.08
C GLN A 50 -18.85 0.62 1.55
N GLY A 51 -17.90 0.06 0.80
CA GLY A 51 -17.78 0.28 -0.64
C GLY A 51 -17.41 1.72 -1.01
N GLN A 52 -16.79 2.47 -0.10
CA GLN A 52 -16.29 3.83 -0.37
C GLN A 52 -14.98 3.82 -1.16
N VAL A 53 -14.23 2.73 -1.06
CA VAL A 53 -13.03 2.47 -1.85
C VAL A 53 -13.14 1.06 -2.43
N ASP A 54 -12.61 0.87 -3.64
CA ASP A 54 -12.65 -0.44 -4.31
C ASP A 54 -11.43 -1.30 -3.95
N ILE A 55 -10.31 -0.68 -3.58
CA ILE A 55 -9.02 -1.36 -3.35
C ILE A 55 -8.31 -0.74 -2.15
N LEU A 56 -7.77 -1.60 -1.28
CA LEU A 56 -6.79 -1.23 -0.26
C LEU A 56 -5.40 -1.75 -0.64
N SER A 57 -4.38 -0.88 -0.53
CA SER A 57 -2.98 -1.25 -0.77
C SER A 57 -2.32 -1.97 0.41
N GLU A 58 -2.83 -1.76 1.62
CA GLU A 58 -2.29 -2.33 2.85
C GLU A 58 -3.45 -2.74 3.77
N VAL A 59 -3.43 -4.01 4.17
CA VAL A 59 -4.37 -4.61 5.12
C VAL A 59 -3.60 -4.95 6.40
N PRO A 60 -4.04 -4.46 7.58
CA PRO A 60 -3.45 -4.87 8.85
C PRO A 60 -3.59 -6.38 9.04
N LEU A 61 -2.49 -7.05 9.42
CA LEU A 61 -2.48 -8.51 9.59
C LEU A 61 -3.54 -9.02 10.57
N ALA A 62 -3.84 -8.24 11.62
CA ALA A 62 -4.84 -8.59 12.62
C ALA A 62 -6.28 -8.59 12.07
N SER A 63 -6.51 -7.98 10.90
CA SER A 63 -7.83 -7.84 10.28
C SER A 63 -8.04 -8.77 9.09
N VAL A 64 -7.03 -9.58 8.72
CA VAL A 64 -7.08 -10.47 7.55
C VAL A 64 -8.19 -11.51 7.72
N ASP A 65 -8.20 -12.25 8.83
CA ASP A 65 -9.19 -13.30 9.09
C ASP A 65 -10.64 -12.74 9.03
N ASP A 66 -10.85 -11.54 9.56
CA ASP A 66 -12.16 -10.88 9.56
C ASP A 66 -12.59 -10.43 8.15
N LEU A 67 -11.64 -10.02 7.30
CA LEU A 67 -11.93 -9.60 5.93
C LEU A 67 -12.11 -10.79 5.00
N GLU A 68 -11.37 -11.89 5.19
CA GLU A 68 -11.56 -13.14 4.45
C GLU A 68 -12.93 -13.78 4.69
N ALA A 69 -13.55 -13.47 5.83
CA ALA A 69 -14.91 -13.92 6.16
C ALA A 69 -16.02 -13.12 5.43
N ASP A 70 -15.70 -11.96 4.85
CA ASP A 70 -16.64 -11.12 4.12
C ASP A 70 -16.73 -11.59 2.66
N PRO A 71 -17.90 -12.08 2.18
CA PRO A 71 -18.03 -12.62 0.82
C PRO A 71 -17.87 -11.56 -0.29
N ASP A 72 -17.96 -10.28 0.05
CA ASP A 72 -17.82 -9.17 -0.90
C ASP A 72 -16.37 -8.65 -1.00
N ILE A 73 -15.44 -9.20 -0.20
CA ILE A 73 -14.04 -8.77 -0.15
C ILE A 73 -13.11 -9.92 -0.56
N GLU A 74 -12.22 -9.66 -1.52
CA GLU A 74 -11.14 -10.58 -1.91
C GLU A 74 -9.81 -10.10 -1.33
N ILE A 75 -9.14 -10.97 -0.57
CA ILE A 75 -7.75 -10.74 -0.14
C ILE A 75 -6.79 -11.30 -1.18
N VAL A 76 -5.99 -10.41 -1.79
CA VAL A 76 -4.93 -10.78 -2.73
C VAL A 76 -3.57 -10.69 -2.04
N SER A 77 -2.87 -11.82 -1.95
CA SER A 77 -1.52 -11.90 -1.39
C SER A 77 -0.56 -12.47 -2.42
N ASN A 78 0.47 -11.70 -2.77
CA ASN A 78 1.53 -12.11 -3.67
C ASN A 78 2.90 -11.70 -3.13
N PRO A 79 3.97 -12.49 -3.39
CA PRO A 79 5.32 -12.06 -3.10
C PRO A 79 5.62 -10.73 -3.80
N ILE A 80 6.25 -9.81 -3.06
CA ILE A 80 6.69 -8.51 -3.56
C ILE A 80 8.21 -8.44 -3.52
N GLY A 81 8.80 -7.59 -4.39
CA GLY A 81 10.25 -7.39 -4.47
C GLY A 81 10.86 -6.59 -3.32
N SER A 82 10.22 -6.57 -2.15
CA SER A 82 10.67 -5.86 -0.96
C SER A 82 10.86 -6.80 0.22
N SER A 83 11.64 -6.37 1.20
CA SER A 83 11.88 -7.13 2.43
C SER A 83 11.94 -6.15 3.59
N SER A 84 11.23 -6.48 4.66
CA SER A 84 11.35 -5.77 5.93
C SER A 84 12.64 -6.19 6.62
N VAL A 85 13.52 -5.24 6.92
CA VAL A 85 14.83 -5.48 7.55
C VAL A 85 15.00 -4.53 8.73
N ALA A 86 15.45 -5.06 9.86
CA ALA A 86 15.90 -4.24 10.98
C ALA A 86 17.31 -3.70 10.70
N TYR A 87 17.44 -2.37 10.63
CA TYR A 87 18.72 -1.70 10.43
C TYR A 87 19.36 -1.35 11.78
N CYS A 88 20.69 -1.47 11.85
CA CYS A 88 21.50 -1.04 12.99
C CYS A 88 22.44 0.07 12.54
N GLN A 89 22.60 1.13 13.33
CA GLN A 89 23.61 2.17 13.09
C GLN A 89 24.99 1.64 13.48
N ILE A 90 25.76 1.17 12.49
CA ILE A 90 27.03 0.46 12.72
C ILE A 90 28.16 1.34 13.28
N ASP A 91 27.95 2.64 13.39
CA ASP A 91 28.89 3.66 13.88
C ASP A 91 28.49 4.23 15.25
N VAL A 92 27.38 3.77 15.83
CA VAL A 92 26.85 4.27 17.12
C VAL A 92 26.80 3.13 18.15
N PRO A 93 27.44 3.28 19.33
CA PRO A 93 27.31 2.30 20.41
C PRO A 93 25.85 2.10 20.86
N PRO A 94 25.41 0.87 21.14
CA PRO A 94 26.21 -0.37 21.20
C PRO A 94 26.26 -1.12 19.86
N PHE A 95 25.64 -0.58 18.81
CA PHE A 95 25.53 -1.22 17.50
C PHE A 95 26.80 -1.16 16.68
N ASP A 96 27.87 -0.52 17.16
CA ASP A 96 29.22 -0.62 16.62
C ASP A 96 29.85 -2.02 16.84
N ASN A 97 29.43 -2.73 17.90
CA ASN A 97 29.86 -4.10 18.17
C ASN A 97 29.19 -5.13 17.24
N ASN A 98 29.99 -5.83 16.43
CA ASN A 98 29.50 -6.87 15.52
C ASN A 98 28.89 -8.09 16.23
N ASP A 99 29.45 -8.49 17.37
CA ASP A 99 28.96 -9.64 18.12
C ASP A 99 27.57 -9.38 18.68
N LEU A 100 27.28 -8.13 19.08
CA LEU A 100 25.93 -7.73 19.48
C LEU A 100 24.95 -7.83 18.30
N ARG A 101 25.32 -7.31 17.12
CA ARG A 101 24.47 -7.38 15.92
C ARG A 101 24.20 -8.82 15.51
N LEU A 102 25.20 -9.70 15.60
CA LEU A 102 25.04 -11.13 15.33
C LEU A 102 24.16 -11.81 16.40
N ALA A 103 24.34 -11.48 17.67
CA ALA A 103 23.50 -12.01 18.74
C ALA A 103 22.02 -11.66 18.52
N ILE A 104 21.71 -10.40 18.15
CA ILE A 104 20.34 -9.98 17.81
C ILE A 104 19.81 -10.73 16.58
N LYS A 105 20.65 -10.98 15.57
CA LYS A 105 20.25 -11.70 14.36
C LYS A 105 19.90 -13.17 14.61
N TYR A 106 20.53 -13.81 15.60
CA TYR A 106 20.33 -15.23 15.93
C TYR A 106 19.36 -15.46 17.10
N ALA A 107 18.93 -14.42 17.79
CA ALA A 107 17.94 -14.48 18.87
C ALA A 107 16.52 -14.54 18.31
#